data_AF-A0A329W1A5-F1
#
_entry.id   AF-A0A329W1A5-F1
#
_cell.length_a   1.000
_cell.length_b   1.000
_cell.length_c   1.000
_cell.angle_alpha   90.00
_cell.angle_beta   90.00
_cell.angle_gamma   90.00
#
_symmetry.space_group_name_H-M   'P 1'
#
loop_
_entity.id
_entity.type
_entity.pdbx_description
1 polymer ?
#
loop_
_entity_poly.entity_id
_entity_poly.type
_entity_poly.pdbx_seq_one_letter_code
_entity_poly.pdbx_strand_id
1 'polypeptide(L)'
;MTVNVEALINSLGKTYQEIFDEGLIPYKTKPSGFSGDEVVCLDMVREGVFLAFYREGKRLKEITLTLFDEKKPLYQFPNELPSPLVSQMSRQWVHEQFGEPEKSQPPEVVMKRQFGWADLYTVLDFRIPTSMQVDYDLLEQVKSIAFLPTSEVRW
;
A
#
# COMPACT_ATOMS: atom_id res chain seq x y z
N MET A 1 14.97 -0.44 -12.31
CA MET A 1 15.22 -1.28 -11.11
C MET A 1 13.84 -1.67 -10.63
N THR A 2 13.58 -2.97 -10.52
CA THR A 2 12.29 -3.47 -10.04
C THR A 2 12.39 -3.74 -8.55
N VAL A 3 11.32 -3.44 -7.83
CA VAL A 3 11.18 -3.69 -6.39
C VAL A 3 10.38 -4.96 -6.22
N ASN A 4 10.87 -5.84 -5.35
CA ASN A 4 10.12 -7.03 -4.96
C ASN A 4 9.08 -6.66 -3.91
N VAL A 5 7.84 -6.46 -4.35
CA VAL A 5 6.70 -6.06 -3.50
C VAL A 5 6.39 -7.13 -2.47
N GLU A 6 6.40 -8.40 -2.85
CA GLU A 6 6.13 -9.53 -1.94
C GLU A 6 7.15 -9.58 -0.79
N ALA A 7 8.44 -9.39 -1.10
CA ALA A 7 9.50 -9.35 -0.10
C ALA A 7 9.39 -8.12 0.82
N LEU A 8 8.90 -6.99 0.30
CA LEU A 8 8.59 -5.81 1.12
C LEU A 8 7.44 -6.08 2.08
N ILE A 9 6.33 -6.67 1.63
CA ILE A 9 5.19 -7.01 2.50
C ILE A 9 5.63 -7.97 3.61
N ASN A 10 6.46 -8.97 3.27
CA ASN A 10 7.05 -9.86 4.27
C ASN A 10 8.06 -9.19 5.22
N SER A 11 8.44 -7.95 4.95
CA SER A 11 9.31 -7.13 5.78
C SER A 11 8.55 -6.13 6.65
N LEU A 12 7.21 -6.13 6.64
CA LEU A 12 6.40 -5.38 7.58
C LEU A 12 6.86 -5.65 9.02
N GLY A 13 7.04 -4.58 9.80
CA GLY A 13 7.56 -4.63 11.17
C GLY A 13 9.08 -4.67 11.31
N LYS A 14 9.86 -4.94 10.24
CA LYS A 14 11.33 -4.81 10.23
C LYS A 14 11.77 -3.35 10.17
N THR A 15 12.99 -3.08 10.60
CA THR A 15 13.58 -1.74 10.55
C THR A 15 14.00 -1.35 9.12
N TYR A 16 14.03 -0.05 8.83
CA TYR A 16 14.55 0.47 7.57
C TYR A 16 15.95 -0.08 7.24
N GLN A 17 16.82 -0.22 8.23
CA GLN A 17 18.18 -0.69 8.01
C GLN A 17 18.20 -2.15 7.55
N GLU A 18 17.42 -3.03 8.18
CA GLU A 18 17.30 -4.44 7.75
C GLU A 18 16.78 -4.56 6.32
N ILE A 19 15.74 -3.78 5.97
CA ILE A 19 15.15 -3.78 4.62
C ILE A 19 16.13 -3.24 3.58
N PHE A 20 16.91 -2.21 3.95
CA PHE A 20 17.94 -1.64 3.11
C PHE A 20 19.11 -2.60 2.89
N ASP A 21 19.55 -3.29 3.95
CA ASP A 21 20.65 -4.27 3.89
C ASP A 21 20.26 -5.52 3.09
N GLU A 22 18.99 -5.90 3.07
CA GLU A 22 18.42 -6.93 2.19
C GLU A 22 18.34 -6.48 0.71
N GLY A 23 18.60 -5.20 0.42
CA GLY A 23 18.58 -4.65 -0.93
C GLY A 23 17.17 -4.41 -1.50
N LEU A 24 16.14 -4.41 -0.66
CA LEU A 24 14.75 -4.21 -1.09
C LEU A 24 14.42 -2.73 -1.38
N ILE A 25 15.17 -1.80 -0.78
CA ILE A 25 15.05 -0.36 -1.04
C ILE A 25 16.23 0.09 -1.91
N PRO A 26 16.00 0.51 -3.17
CA PRO A 26 17.08 0.87 -4.08
C PRO A 26 17.72 2.24 -3.75
N TYR A 27 17.12 3.00 -2.84
CA TYR A 27 17.52 4.38 -2.52
C TYR A 27 18.34 4.46 -1.24
N LYS A 28 19.39 5.28 -1.27
CA LYS A 28 20.13 5.70 -0.07
C LYS A 28 19.37 6.74 0.77
N THR A 29 18.29 7.29 0.22
CA THR A 29 17.43 8.26 0.90
C THR A 29 16.75 7.59 2.08
N LYS A 30 16.92 8.18 3.26
CA LYS A 30 16.31 7.67 4.50
C LYS A 30 14.87 8.19 4.62
N PRO A 31 13.97 7.46 5.30
CA PRO A 31 12.64 7.94 5.61
C PRO A 31 12.69 9.26 6.37
N SER A 32 11.80 10.19 6.02
CA SER A 32 11.75 11.55 6.57
C SER A 32 10.31 11.99 6.85
N GLY A 33 10.13 12.97 7.74
CA GLY A 33 8.83 13.49 8.17
C GLY A 33 9.02 14.74 9.04
N PHE A 34 7.93 15.47 9.35
CA PHE A 34 8.04 16.70 10.13
C PHE A 34 8.41 16.40 11.59
N SER A 35 9.09 17.34 12.25
CA SER A 35 9.39 17.22 13.68
C SER A 35 8.09 17.17 14.48
N GLY A 36 7.88 16.09 15.25
CA GLY A 36 6.66 15.83 16.00
C GLY A 36 5.83 14.65 15.47
N ASP A 37 5.93 14.31 14.18
CA ASP A 37 5.22 13.16 13.61
C ASP A 37 5.68 11.82 14.21
N GLU A 38 4.75 10.94 14.57
CA GLU A 38 5.06 9.57 15.01
C GLU A 38 5.51 8.66 13.86
N VAL A 39 5.26 9.08 12.63
CA VAL A 39 5.52 8.33 11.40
C VAL A 39 6.46 9.14 10.50
N VAL A 40 7.41 8.47 9.87
CA VAL A 40 8.29 9.00 8.83
C VAL A 40 8.12 8.19 7.57
N CYS A 41 8.20 8.84 6.41
CA CYS A 41 7.81 8.22 5.15
C CYS A 41 8.97 8.21 4.15
N LEU A 42 8.94 7.24 3.25
CA LEU A 42 9.81 7.18 2.09
C LEU A 42 8.95 6.98 0.85
N ASP A 43 8.91 7.99 0.00
CA ASP A 43 8.14 7.95 -1.25
C ASP A 43 9.05 7.49 -2.41
N MET A 44 8.79 6.29 -2.93
CA MET A 44 9.49 5.68 -4.05
C MET A 44 8.68 5.87 -5.33
N VAL A 45 8.50 7.14 -5.72
CA VAL A 45 7.63 7.58 -6.83
C VAL A 45 7.90 6.83 -8.14
N ARG A 46 9.17 6.51 -8.44
CA ARG A 46 9.53 5.81 -9.70
C ARG A 46 9.06 4.37 -9.71
N GLU A 47 8.93 3.76 -8.54
CA GLU A 47 8.49 2.39 -8.33
C GLU A 47 6.99 2.33 -7.99
N GLY A 48 6.33 3.46 -7.73
CA GLY A 48 4.92 3.47 -7.33
C GLY A 48 4.68 2.93 -5.93
N VAL A 49 5.71 2.92 -5.08
CA VAL A 49 5.65 2.37 -3.72
C VAL A 49 5.85 3.48 -2.72
N PHE A 50 4.98 3.55 -1.73
CA PHE A 50 5.11 4.44 -0.59
C PHE A 50 5.31 3.61 0.67
N LEU A 51 6.31 3.95 1.47
CA LEU A 51 6.64 3.23 2.69
C LEU A 51 6.48 4.17 3.89
N ALA A 52 5.66 3.76 4.85
CA ALA A 52 5.51 4.45 6.12
C ALA A 52 6.22 3.68 7.23
N PHE A 53 7.00 4.38 8.05
CA PHE A 53 7.75 3.81 9.16
C PHE A 53 7.41 4.51 10.46
N TYR A 54 7.44 3.79 11.57
CA TYR A 54 7.49 4.42 12.88
C TYR A 54 8.73 5.29 13.03
N ARG A 55 8.58 6.50 13.58
CA ARG A 55 9.74 7.37 13.86
C ARG A 55 10.68 6.69 14.84
N GLU A 56 10.14 6.09 15.89
CA GLU A 56 10.89 5.29 16.84
C GLU A 56 11.25 3.93 16.23
N GLY A 57 12.53 3.59 16.22
CA GLY A 57 13.03 2.33 15.66
C GLY A 57 12.97 2.20 14.13
N LYS A 58 12.29 3.11 13.40
CA LYS A 58 12.17 3.06 11.94
C LYS A 58 11.62 1.73 11.44
N ARG A 59 10.65 1.18 12.17
CA ARG A 59 9.98 -0.08 11.82
C ARG A 59 8.93 0.18 10.75
N LEU A 60 8.92 -0.65 9.71
CA LEU A 60 7.99 -0.53 8.60
C LEU A 60 6.56 -0.79 9.11
N LYS A 61 5.71 0.22 8.97
CA LYS A 61 4.34 0.23 9.45
C LYS A 61 3.36 -0.13 8.34
N GLU A 62 3.55 0.45 7.15
CA GLU A 62 2.61 0.34 6.04
C GLU A 62 3.37 0.43 4.72
N ILE A 63 2.86 -0.30 3.72
CA ILE A 63 3.29 -0.22 2.33
C ILE A 63 2.08 0.13 1.48
N THR A 64 2.14 1.22 0.74
CA THR A 64 1.07 1.60 -0.20
C THR A 64 1.59 1.51 -1.62
N LEU A 65 0.91 0.72 -2.45
CA LEU A 65 1.15 0.61 -3.88
C LEU A 65 0.18 1.53 -4.61
N THR A 66 0.68 2.40 -5.48
CA THR A 66 -0.17 3.21 -6.35
C THR A 66 -0.30 2.49 -7.68
N LEU A 67 -1.49 2.00 -8.02
CA LEU A 67 -1.74 1.28 -9.28
C LEU A 67 -2.26 2.22 -10.37
N PHE A 68 -3.08 3.19 -9.99
CA PHE A 68 -3.67 4.16 -10.90
C PHE A 68 -3.50 5.58 -10.37
N ASP A 69 -3.10 6.49 -11.27
CA ASP A 69 -2.98 7.92 -11.00
C ASP A 69 -3.92 8.70 -11.91
N GLU A 70 -4.97 9.29 -11.34
CA GLU A 70 -5.96 10.11 -12.05
C GLU A 70 -5.32 11.26 -12.84
N LYS A 71 -4.17 11.77 -12.40
CA LYS A 71 -3.44 12.85 -13.10
C LYS A 71 -2.58 12.33 -14.23
N LYS A 72 -2.32 11.02 -14.29
CA LYS A 72 -1.44 10.36 -15.25
C LYS A 72 -2.10 9.06 -15.74
N PRO A 73 -3.06 9.13 -16.67
CA PRO A 73 -3.78 7.94 -17.15
C PRO A 73 -2.89 6.92 -17.89
N LEU A 74 -1.70 7.33 -18.35
CA LEU A 74 -0.70 6.45 -18.95
C LEU A 74 0.24 5.79 -17.92
N TYR A 75 0.07 6.11 -16.63
CA TYR A 75 0.82 5.47 -15.57
C TYR A 75 0.47 3.98 -15.50
N GLN A 76 1.50 3.16 -15.47
CA GLN A 76 1.38 1.73 -15.24
C GLN A 76 2.31 1.38 -14.09
N PHE A 77 1.81 0.58 -13.15
CA PHE A 77 2.61 0.12 -12.04
C PHE A 77 3.83 -0.66 -12.58
N PRO A 78 5.06 -0.22 -12.26
CA PRO A 78 6.26 -0.71 -12.95
C PRO A 78 6.83 -2.01 -12.38
N ASN A 79 6.28 -2.52 -11.27
CA ASN A 79 6.77 -3.74 -10.60
C ASN A 79 5.76 -4.88 -10.71
N GLU A 80 6.24 -6.09 -10.43
CA GLU A 80 5.38 -7.25 -10.31
C GLU A 80 4.60 -7.19 -8.99
N LEU A 81 3.29 -7.44 -9.09
CA LEU A 81 2.41 -7.54 -7.94
C LEU A 81 2.42 -8.97 -7.39
N PRO A 82 2.29 -9.16 -6.07
CA PRO A 82 2.17 -10.49 -5.50
C PRO A 82 0.89 -11.15 -6.01
N SER A 83 0.99 -12.42 -6.39
CA SER A 83 -0.18 -13.22 -6.77
C SER A 83 -1.21 -13.23 -5.63
N PRO A 84 -2.52 -13.08 -5.91
CA PRO A 84 -3.17 -13.07 -7.22
C PRO A 84 -3.35 -11.68 -7.86
N LEU A 85 -2.79 -10.61 -7.31
CA LEU A 85 -3.06 -9.23 -7.73
C LEU A 85 -2.55 -8.93 -9.15
N VAL A 86 -3.32 -8.09 -9.87
CA VAL A 86 -3.03 -7.65 -11.25
C VAL A 86 -3.00 -6.12 -11.36
N SER A 87 -2.28 -5.58 -12.35
CA SER A 87 -2.06 -4.12 -12.45
C SER A 87 -3.34 -3.32 -12.73
N GLN A 88 -4.30 -3.90 -13.44
CA GLN A 88 -5.60 -3.28 -13.74
C GLN A 88 -6.70 -4.18 -13.21
N MET A 89 -7.34 -3.73 -12.13
CA MET A 89 -8.41 -4.46 -11.47
C MET A 89 -9.57 -3.52 -11.13
N SER A 90 -10.79 -4.00 -11.32
CA SER A 90 -12.00 -3.37 -10.84
C SER A 90 -12.37 -3.90 -9.46
N ARG A 91 -13.23 -3.18 -8.75
CA ARG A 91 -13.82 -3.63 -7.48
C ARG A 91 -14.49 -4.99 -7.61
N GLN A 92 -15.26 -5.19 -8.66
CA GLN A 92 -15.89 -6.48 -8.95
C GLN A 92 -14.84 -7.61 -9.03
N TRP A 93 -13.73 -7.40 -9.75
CA TRP A 93 -12.69 -8.42 -9.86
C TRP A 93 -12.04 -8.72 -8.50
N VAL A 94 -11.83 -7.70 -7.65
CA VAL A 94 -11.30 -7.90 -6.30
C VAL A 94 -12.26 -8.75 -5.46
N HIS A 95 -13.56 -8.49 -5.54
CA HIS A 95 -14.58 -9.26 -4.83
C HIS A 95 -14.65 -10.71 -5.34
N GLU A 96 -14.50 -10.92 -6.64
CA GLU A 96 -14.46 -12.27 -7.23
C GLU A 96 -13.22 -13.06 -6.79
N GLN A 97 -12.07 -12.41 -6.60
CA GLN A 97 -10.84 -13.08 -6.17
C GLN A 97 -10.71 -13.28 -4.66
N PHE A 98 -11.09 -12.27 -3.87
CA PHE A 98 -10.89 -12.25 -2.42
C PHE A 98 -12.16 -12.48 -1.61
N GLY A 99 -13.33 -12.50 -2.27
CA GLY A 99 -14.63 -12.59 -1.62
C GLY A 99 -15.13 -11.23 -1.10
N GLU A 100 -16.06 -11.29 -0.15
CA GLU A 100 -16.63 -10.10 0.48
C GLU A 100 -15.60 -9.44 1.42
N PRO A 101 -15.46 -8.10 1.37
CA PRO A 101 -14.57 -7.40 2.28
C PRO A 101 -15.05 -7.46 3.73
N GLU A 102 -14.12 -7.44 4.68
CA GLU A 102 -14.46 -7.34 6.11
C GLU A 102 -15.13 -6.01 6.44
N LYS A 103 -14.69 -4.95 5.79
CA LYS A 103 -15.27 -3.62 5.89
C LYS A 103 -15.25 -2.94 4.53
N SER A 104 -16.30 -2.18 4.25
CA SER A 104 -16.43 -1.39 3.03
C SER A 104 -16.93 0.01 3.38
N GLN A 105 -16.31 1.02 2.80
CA GLN A 105 -16.69 2.43 2.91
C GLN A 105 -17.20 2.90 1.53
N PRO A 106 -18.42 3.46 1.46
CA PRO A 106 -18.96 4.01 0.22
C PRO A 106 -18.22 5.29 -0.20
N PRO A 107 -18.37 5.72 -1.46
CA PRO A 107 -17.84 7.00 -1.92
C PRO A 107 -18.37 8.16 -1.10
N GLU A 108 -17.47 9.01 -0.63
CA GLU A 108 -17.80 10.17 0.20
C GLU A 108 -17.22 11.46 -0.37
N VAL A 109 -17.89 12.57 -0.06
CA VAL A 109 -17.41 13.91 -0.40
C VAL A 109 -16.96 14.61 0.87
N VAL A 110 -15.65 14.72 1.04
CA VAL A 110 -15.04 15.43 2.19
C VAL A 110 -14.39 16.71 1.69
N MET A 111 -14.81 17.85 2.25
CA MET A 111 -14.28 19.18 1.91
C MET A 111 -14.21 19.44 0.38
N LYS A 112 -15.29 19.13 -0.35
CA LYS A 112 -15.44 19.25 -1.82
C LYS A 112 -14.56 18.31 -2.65
N ARG A 113 -13.88 17.34 -2.02
CA ARG A 113 -13.12 16.30 -2.71
C ARG A 113 -13.90 15.00 -2.68
N GLN A 114 -14.04 14.38 -3.84
CA GLN A 114 -14.70 13.09 -4.00
C GLN A 114 -13.68 11.99 -3.73
N PHE A 115 -14.05 11.04 -2.88
CA PHE A 115 -13.33 9.80 -2.62
C PHE A 115 -14.20 8.65 -3.13
N GLY A 116 -13.57 7.67 -3.77
CA GLY A 116 -14.26 6.46 -4.21
C GLY A 116 -14.51 5.49 -3.06
N TRP A 117 -14.75 4.23 -3.40
CA TRP A 117 -14.89 3.18 -2.39
C TRP A 117 -13.56 2.91 -1.67
N ALA A 118 -13.64 2.34 -0.46
CA ALA A 118 -12.51 1.68 0.17
C ALA A 118 -12.96 0.35 0.77
N ASP A 119 -12.25 -0.74 0.47
CA ASP A 119 -12.54 -2.08 0.97
C ASP A 119 -11.35 -2.61 1.77
N LEU A 120 -11.63 -3.33 2.85
CA LEU A 120 -10.64 -3.93 3.74
C LEU A 120 -10.75 -5.46 3.71
N TYR A 121 -9.61 -6.11 3.49
CA TYR A 121 -9.45 -7.56 3.50
C TYR A 121 -8.37 -7.98 4.49
N THR A 122 -8.47 -9.19 5.02
CA THR A 122 -7.37 -9.84 5.74
C THR A 122 -6.73 -10.88 4.82
N VAL A 123 -5.42 -10.74 4.60
CA VAL A 123 -4.61 -11.64 3.78
C VAL A 123 -3.70 -12.45 4.71
N LEU A 124 -3.90 -13.77 4.71
CA LEU A 124 -3.20 -14.71 5.59
C LEU A 124 -1.96 -15.36 4.95
N ASP A 125 -1.70 -15.08 3.67
CA ASP A 125 -0.63 -15.73 2.90
C ASP A 125 0.78 -15.19 3.23
N PHE A 126 0.87 -14.13 4.05
CA PHE A 126 2.13 -13.53 4.46
C PHE A 126 2.59 -14.04 5.84
N ARG A 127 3.88 -13.86 6.15
CA ARG A 127 4.47 -14.31 7.45
C ARG A 127 3.76 -13.75 8.68
N ILE A 128 3.11 -12.61 8.54
CA ILE A 128 2.32 -11.95 9.58
C ILE A 128 0.89 -11.74 9.09
N PRO A 129 -0.12 -11.77 10.00
CA PRO A 129 -1.47 -11.34 9.65
C PRO A 129 -1.43 -9.92 9.08
N THR A 130 -1.74 -9.81 7.78
CA THR A 130 -1.62 -8.57 7.02
C THR A 130 -2.99 -8.20 6.52
N SER A 131 -3.42 -6.98 6.81
CA SER A 131 -4.62 -6.42 6.22
C SER A 131 -4.26 -5.71 4.93
N MET A 132 -5.08 -5.92 3.92
CA MET A 132 -5.02 -5.30 2.61
C MET A 132 -6.19 -4.34 2.48
N GLN A 133 -5.89 -3.05 2.46
CA GLN A 133 -6.88 -2.01 2.15
C GLN A 133 -6.76 -1.68 0.66
N VAL A 134 -7.89 -1.68 -0.04
CA VAL A 134 -7.99 -1.37 -1.46
C VAL A 134 -8.83 -0.11 -1.60
N ASP A 135 -8.21 0.95 -2.11
CA ASP A 135 -8.93 2.20 -2.41
C ASP A 135 -9.27 2.25 -3.89
N TYR A 136 -10.50 2.64 -4.19
CA TYR A 136 -11.03 2.72 -5.53
C TYR A 136 -11.25 4.18 -5.95
N ASP A 137 -11.24 4.43 -7.25
CA ASP A 137 -11.74 5.67 -7.81
C ASP A 137 -13.29 5.66 -7.90
N LEU A 138 -13.86 6.72 -8.48
CA LEU A 138 -15.32 6.84 -8.67
C LEU A 138 -15.88 5.91 -9.76
N LEU A 139 -15.02 5.32 -10.58
CA LEU A 139 -15.34 4.33 -11.60
C LEU A 139 -15.10 2.90 -11.09
N GLU A 140 -14.87 2.75 -9.78
CA GLU A 140 -14.61 1.48 -9.11
C GLU A 140 -13.35 0.76 -9.64
N GLN A 141 -12.38 1.50 -10.17
CA GLN A 141 -11.04 1.02 -10.52
C GLN A 141 -10.13 1.12 -9.30
N VAL A 142 -9.27 0.12 -9.09
CA VAL A 142 -8.31 0.17 -7.98
C VAL A 142 -7.28 1.26 -8.22
N LYS A 143 -7.22 2.18 -7.26
CA LYS A 143 -6.30 3.31 -7.25
C LYS A 143 -5.03 2.98 -6.48
N SER A 144 -5.20 2.48 -5.27
CA SER A 144 -4.10 2.11 -4.38
C SER A 144 -4.42 0.87 -3.57
N ILE A 145 -3.37 0.15 -3.19
CA ILE A 145 -3.45 -0.98 -2.27
C ILE A 145 -2.48 -0.73 -1.13
N ALA A 146 -2.98 -0.67 0.10
CA ALA A 146 -2.16 -0.57 1.30
C ALA A 146 -2.09 -1.91 2.02
N PHE A 147 -0.88 -2.31 2.41
CA PHE A 147 -0.59 -3.46 3.24
C PHE A 147 -0.08 -2.99 4.59
N LEU A 148 -0.72 -3.47 5.65
CA LEU A 148 -0.34 -3.15 7.02
C LEU A 148 -0.62 -4.35 7.94
N PRO A 149 0.09 -4.49 9.07
CA PRO A 149 -0.25 -5.49 10.07
C PRO A 149 -1.70 -5.30 10.54
N THR A 150 -2.44 -6.38 10.77
CA THR A 150 -3.87 -6.29 11.19
C THR A 150 -4.06 -5.50 12.49
N SER A 151 -3.06 -5.45 13.37
CA SER A 151 -3.08 -4.64 14.60
C SER A 151 -3.02 -3.13 14.36
N GLU A 152 -2.62 -2.70 13.17
CA GLU A 152 -2.41 -1.30 12.80
C GLU A 152 -3.59 -0.69 12.03
N VAL A 153 -4.58 -1.51 11.68
CA VAL A 153 -5.75 -1.06 10.93
C VAL A 153 -6.53 -0.04 11.75
N ARG A 154 -6.70 1.15 11.18
CA ARG A 154 -7.60 2.18 11.69
C ARG A 154 -8.72 2.35 10.68
N TRP A 155 -9.96 2.13 11.11
CA TRP A 155 -11.15 2.21 10.29
C TRP A 155 -12.24 2.96 11.02
#